data_AF-A0A8J5FDX0-F1
#
_entry.id   AF-A0A8J5FDX0-F1
#
_cell.length_a   1.000
_cell.length_b   1.000
_cell.length_c   1.000
_cell.angle_alpha   90.00
_cell.angle_beta   90.00
_cell.angle_gamma   90.00
#
_symmetry.space_group_name_H-M   'P 1'
#
loop_
_entity.id
_entity.type
_entity.pdbx_description
1 polymer ?
#
loop_
_entity_poly.entity_id
_entity_poly.type
_entity_poly.pdbx_seq_one_letter_code
_entity_poly.pdbx_strand_id
1 'polypeptide(L)'
;MRPSSLFAKELDSLSPLSASGYGSVAKVFVVCEKDEGLQASFQRWMIENYPVNEVRVIEEADHMAMMSTPEKLSQFISEIVDKYASFINE
;
A
#
# COMPACT_ATOMS: atom_id res chain seq x y z
N MET A 1 1.39 5.98 -19.26
CA MET A 1 1.08 5.30 -17.98
C MET A 1 1.90 4.04 -17.88
N ARG A 2 2.35 3.64 -16.67
CA ARG A 2 3.01 2.34 -16.46
C ARG A 2 1.96 1.22 -16.48
N PRO A 3 2.15 0.11 -17.22
CA PRO A 3 1.26 -1.05 -17.18
C PRO A 3 1.03 -1.57 -15.75
N SER A 4 -0.20 -1.96 -15.44
CA SER A 4 -0.58 -2.54 -14.14
C SER A 4 -0.51 -4.07 -14.15
N SER A 5 -0.77 -4.72 -13.01
CA SER A 5 -0.72 -6.17 -12.83
C SER A 5 -1.62 -6.97 -13.79
N LEU A 6 -2.63 -6.35 -14.38
CA LEU A 6 -3.51 -6.98 -15.37
C LEU A 6 -2.87 -7.13 -16.76
N PHE A 7 -1.73 -6.49 -17.00
CA PHE A 7 -1.03 -6.43 -18.29
C PHE A 7 0.31 -7.17 -18.21
N ALA A 8 0.25 -8.48 -17.96
CA ALA A 8 1.44 -9.30 -17.68
C ALA A 8 2.47 -9.31 -18.82
N LYS A 9 2.03 -9.31 -20.09
CA LYS A 9 2.93 -9.32 -21.25
C LYS A 9 3.75 -8.04 -21.34
N GLU A 10 3.10 -6.91 -21.09
CA GLU A 10 3.73 -5.61 -21.08
C GLU A 10 4.70 -5.49 -19.90
N LEU A 11 4.30 -5.98 -18.72
CA LEU A 11 5.15 -5.99 -17.53
C LEU A 11 6.45 -6.79 -17.72
N ASP A 12 6.38 -7.93 -18.42
CA ASP A 12 7.53 -8.80 -18.66
C ASP A 12 8.64 -8.11 -19.48
N SER A 13 8.24 -7.13 -20.31
CA SER A 13 9.17 -6.32 -21.10
C SER A 13 9.82 -5.15 -20.34
N LEU A 14 9.35 -4.86 -19.11
CA LEU A 14 9.82 -3.73 -18.32
C LEU A 14 10.95 -4.12 -17.38
N SER A 15 11.85 -3.17 -17.12
CA SER A 15 12.86 -3.35 -16.09
C SER A 15 12.23 -3.44 -14.69
N PRO A 16 12.80 -4.27 -13.80
CA PRO A 16 12.43 -4.29 -12.40
C PRO A 16 12.55 -2.90 -11.75
N LEU A 17 11.76 -2.69 -10.70
CA LEU A 17 11.85 -1.47 -9.90
C LEU A 17 13.22 -1.40 -9.21
N SER A 18 13.84 -0.21 -9.21
CA SER A 18 15.20 -0.02 -8.70
C SER A 18 15.24 0.27 -7.20
N ALA A 19 16.35 -0.12 -6.55
CA ALA A 19 16.59 0.18 -5.14
C ALA A 19 16.75 1.67 -4.86
N SER A 20 17.41 2.43 -5.75
CA SER A 20 17.57 3.89 -5.61
C SER A 20 16.28 4.67 -5.84
N GLY A 21 15.34 4.11 -6.61
CA GLY A 21 14.03 4.69 -6.87
C GLY A 21 12.96 4.14 -5.93
N TYR A 22 12.17 3.18 -6.41
CA TYR A 22 11.08 2.61 -5.63
C TYR A 22 11.53 2.01 -4.29
N GLY A 23 12.72 1.41 -4.25
CA GLY A 23 13.26 0.81 -3.02
C GLY A 23 13.59 1.83 -1.92
N SER A 24 13.89 3.08 -2.27
CA SER A 24 14.42 4.07 -1.32
C SER A 24 13.35 4.79 -0.50
N VAL A 25 12.09 4.76 -0.95
CA VAL A 25 10.98 5.41 -0.24
C VAL A 25 10.41 4.54 0.86
N ALA A 26 9.98 5.16 1.95
CA ALA A 26 9.19 4.51 2.98
C ALA A 26 7.82 4.08 2.40
N LYS A 27 7.35 2.90 2.79
CA LYS A 27 6.13 2.28 2.29
C LYS A 27 5.24 1.91 3.47
N VAL A 28 3.97 2.29 3.36
CA VAL A 28 2.94 1.90 4.32
C VAL A 28 1.87 1.13 3.57
N PHE A 29 1.43 0.00 4.13
CA PHE A 29 0.35 -0.80 3.59
C PHE A 29 -0.85 -0.75 4.53
N VAL A 30 -2.03 -0.41 4.02
CA VAL A 30 -3.28 -0.44 4.78
C VAL A 30 -4.08 -1.66 4.35
N VAL A 31 -4.19 -2.65 5.25
CA VAL A 31 -4.96 -3.87 5.02
C VAL A 31 -6.45 -3.58 5.22
N CYS A 32 -7.26 -3.97 4.25
CA CYS A 32 -8.72 -3.90 4.33
C CYS A 32 -9.26 -5.31 4.57
N GLU A 33 -9.76 -5.61 5.78
CA GLU A 33 -10.06 -7.00 6.16
C GLU A 33 -11.31 -7.59 5.47
N LYS A 34 -12.25 -6.74 5.05
CA LYS A 34 -13.46 -7.17 4.33
C LYS A 34 -13.33 -7.02 2.82
N ASP A 35 -12.11 -6.89 2.32
CA ASP A 35 -11.86 -6.83 0.88
C ASP A 35 -12.14 -8.20 0.22
N GLU A 36 -13.17 -8.24 -0.61
CA GLU A 36 -13.52 -9.44 -1.39
C GLU A 36 -12.78 -9.52 -2.74
N GLY A 37 -12.29 -8.39 -3.25
CA GLY A 37 -11.54 -8.33 -4.52
C GLY A 37 -10.07 -8.69 -4.35
N LEU A 38 -9.47 -8.26 -3.24
CA LEU A 38 -8.10 -8.55 -2.84
C LEU A 38 -8.12 -9.10 -1.41
N GLN A 39 -8.44 -10.38 -1.26
CA GLN A 39 -8.61 -11.00 0.06
C GLN A 39 -7.45 -10.70 1.02
N ALA A 40 -7.78 -10.51 2.30
CA ALA A 40 -6.80 -10.09 3.29
C ALA A 40 -5.64 -11.10 3.51
N SER A 41 -5.84 -12.38 3.18
CA SER A 41 -4.77 -13.38 3.11
C SER A 41 -3.75 -13.06 2.01
N PHE A 42 -4.22 -12.64 0.83
CA PHE A 42 -3.38 -12.24 -0.28
C PHE A 42 -2.66 -10.92 0.02
N GLN A 43 -3.33 -9.95 0.66
CA GLN A 43 -2.70 -8.72 1.13
C GLN A 43 -1.53 -9.02 2.09
N ARG A 44 -1.73 -9.93 3.06
CA ARG A 44 -0.66 -10.37 3.98
C ARG A 44 0.47 -11.07 3.24
N TRP A 45 0.16 -11.94 2.27
CA TRP A 45 1.18 -12.56 1.42
C TRP A 45 1.99 -11.53 0.64
N MET A 46 1.37 -10.46 0.12
CA MET A 46 2.09 -9.36 -0.55
C MET A 46 3.07 -8.67 0.41
N ILE A 47 2.66 -8.42 1.66
CA ILE A 47 3.50 -7.81 2.70
C ILE A 47 4.67 -8.73 3.05
N GLU A 48 4.44 -10.04 3.18
CA GLU A 48 5.51 -11.01 3.45
C GLU A 48 6.51 -11.11 2.30
N ASN A 49 6.02 -11.10 1.06
CA ASN A 49 6.85 -11.18 -0.14
C ASN A 49 7.67 -9.90 -0.39
N TYR A 50 7.13 -8.73 -0.02
CA TYR A 50 7.84 -7.46 -0.09
C TYR A 50 7.56 -6.61 1.15
N PRO A 51 8.37 -6.78 2.21
CA PRO A 51 8.17 -6.09 3.49
C PRO A 51 8.13 -4.58 3.35
N VAL A 52 7.19 -3.97 4.07
CA VAL A 52 6.96 -2.52 4.12
C VAL A 52 7.38 -1.96 5.48
N ASN A 53 7.53 -0.64 5.59
CA ASN A 53 7.95 0.00 6.83
C ASN A 53 6.87 -0.04 7.91
N GLU A 54 5.61 -0.06 7.48
CA GLU A 54 4.48 -0.03 8.39
C GLU A 54 3.24 -0.70 7.78
N VAL A 55 2.50 -1.41 8.61
CA VAL A 55 1.21 -2.00 8.26
C VAL A 55 0.16 -1.41 9.18
N ARG A 56 -0.96 -0.99 8.61
CA ARG A 56 -2.20 -0.63 9.32
C ARG A 56 -3.30 -1.59 8.88
N VAL A 57 -4.29 -1.81 9.72
CA VAL A 57 -5.43 -2.68 9.43
C VAL A 57 -6.71 -1.90 9.68
N ILE A 58 -7.63 -1.94 8.72
CA ILE A 58 -9.00 -1.47 8.88
C ILE A 58 -9.92 -2.68 8.81
N GLU A 59 -10.41 -3.13 9.96
CA GLU A 59 -11.23 -4.34 10.09
C GLU A 59 -12.58 -4.23 9.36
N GLU A 60 -13.11 -3.02 9.20
CA GLU A 60 -14.41 -2.76 8.63
C GLU A 60 -14.38 -2.41 7.13
N ALA A 61 -13.18 -2.18 6.57
CA ALA A 61 -13.01 -1.71 5.20
C ALA A 61 -13.19 -2.84 4.18
N ASP A 62 -13.99 -2.56 3.17
CA ASP A 62 -14.00 -3.31 1.92
C ASP A 62 -12.86 -2.85 0.98
N HIS A 63 -12.85 -3.31 -0.27
CA HIS A 63 -11.86 -2.92 -1.27
C HIS A 63 -11.78 -1.39 -1.47
N MET A 64 -12.89 -0.69 -1.27
CA MET A 64 -13.04 0.73 -1.48
C MET A 64 -13.00 1.47 -0.14
N ALA A 65 -11.92 1.32 0.64
CA ALA A 65 -11.77 1.93 1.98
C ALA A 65 -12.06 3.45 2.02
N MET A 66 -11.79 4.17 0.92
CA MET A 66 -12.13 5.58 0.74
C MET A 66 -13.65 5.87 0.74
N MET A 67 -14.47 4.86 0.44
CA MET A 67 -15.93 4.92 0.40
C MET A 67 -16.56 4.23 1.61
N SER A 68 -16.06 3.05 2.00
CA SER A 68 -16.62 2.26 3.10
C SER A 68 -16.21 2.76 4.48
N THR A 69 -14.97 3.21 4.64
CA THR A 69 -14.40 3.68 5.92
C THR A 69 -13.60 4.98 5.77
N PRO A 70 -14.15 6.05 5.17
CA PRO A 70 -13.41 7.27 4.82
C PRO A 70 -12.75 7.94 6.02
N GLU A 71 -13.45 8.01 7.16
CA GLU A 71 -12.95 8.70 8.36
C GLU A 71 -11.73 7.99 8.96
N LYS A 72 -11.80 6.66 9.10
CA LYS A 72 -10.71 5.85 9.66
C LYS A 72 -9.50 5.85 8.73
N LEU A 73 -9.72 5.77 7.42
CA LEU A 73 -8.65 5.89 6.43
C LEU A 73 -8.00 7.28 6.47
N SER A 74 -8.80 8.36 6.51
CA SER A 74 -8.28 9.72 6.60
C SER A 74 -7.44 9.93 7.86
N GLN A 75 -7.89 9.40 9.00
CA GLN A 75 -7.13 9.45 10.25
C GLN A 75 -5.77 8.77 10.10
N PHE A 76 -5.74 7.54 9.57
CA PHE A 76 -4.48 6.83 9.35
C PHE A 76 -3.54 7.58 8.40
N ILE A 77 -4.06 8.19 7.33
CA ILE A 77 -3.25 9.01 6.42
C ILE A 77 -2.67 10.21 7.17
N SER A 78 -3.45 10.91 8.00
CA SER A 78 -2.95 12.02 8.81
C SER A 78 -1.85 11.58 9.78
N GLU A 79 -2.05 10.46 10.48
CA GLU A 79 -1.03 9.90 11.40
C GLU A 79 0.27 9.53 10.67
N ILE A 80 0.17 8.97 9.46
CA ILE A 80 1.33 8.66 8.61
C ILE A 80 2.03 9.96 8.20
N VAL A 81 1.28 10.97 7.77
CA VAL A 81 1.85 12.28 7.41
C VAL A 81 2.58 12.88 8.60
N ASP A 82 1.98 12.92 9.78
CA ASP A 82 2.62 13.49 10.97
C ASP A 82 3.91 12.73 11.34
N LYS A 83 3.87 11.40 11.26
CA LYS A 83 5.03 10.55 11.52
C LYS A 83 6.15 10.79 10.51
N TYR A 84 5.86 10.82 9.21
CA TYR A 84 6.88 10.87 8.17
C TYR A 84 7.27 12.29 7.73
N ALA A 85 6.44 13.31 7.97
CA ALA A 85 6.77 14.71 7.71
C ALA A 85 7.83 15.26 8.66
N SER A 86 7.95 14.68 9.87
CA SER A 86 9.01 15.01 10.81
C SER A 86 10.42 14.69 10.28
N PHE A 87 10.55 13.79 9.28
CA PHE A 87 11.83 13.47 8.62
C PHE A 87 12.27 14.48 7.54
N ILE A 88 11.44 15.47 7.20
CA ILE A 88 11.77 16.50 6.20
C ILE A 88 12.46 17.72 6.86
N ASN A 89 12.42 17.83 8.20
CA ASN A 89 12.99 18.95 8.96
C ASN A 89 14.30 18.63 9.69
N GLU A 90 14.93 17.47 9.43
CA GLU A 90 16.31 17.14 9.81
C GLU A 90 17.16 16.89 8.55
#